data_AF-A0A1W9L7Z2-F1
#
_entry.id   AF-A0A1W9L7Z2-F1
#
_cell.length_a   1.000
_cell.length_b   1.000
_cell.length_c   1.000
_cell.angle_alpha   90.00
_cell.angle_beta   90.00
_cell.angle_gamma   90.00
#
_symmetry.space_group_name_H-M   'P 1'
#
loop_
_entity.id
_entity.type
_entity.pdbx_description
1 polymer ?
#
loop_
_entity_poly.entity_id
_entity_poly.type
_entity_poly.pdbx_seq_one_letter_code
_entity_poly.pdbx_strand_id
1 'polypeptide(L)'
;GLGTPDIHGSYGIFSYFTDDPAEKPRSVSGGQVERVAVEDGQVHGALRGPKNTFSVNGAKSDVPFTVYADPHSDSVKIVIQDHELVLKAKEWSDWVAVKFPMLPHLVSTSGICRFYLKSAHGPFALYVSPVNISPADPDLPICAPPGYARELVKDVGLFYTQGMAEDTAALSAGVFDDDEYRAQATFVLDESFRIFNHEFARFRRGFFFFYFSTLDLNQHMFWRTLDRDHPLYSRKLAEKQGDFLPWLYGRTDEAIGTALDAADERTLVLAVSDHGFTSFRRQFNLNSWLMDNGYAQPVNASDRAEASFFTNTDWAATRAYGLGINGLYLNREGREAYGTVGAGEVEALTAELVERLKAVRDPKTGEPIIANVHRRSEVYSGPCVADAPDLVVGYNRNYRASWDTVLGKYPQEHVLDNLDPWSGDHTMDPSFLPGVLLSSRPVAAADPGLEDMAPTILKEFGAPVPTEMTGKAVL
;
A
#
# COMPACT_ATOMS: atom_id res chain seq x y z
N GLY A 1 2.70 3.76 -10.61
CA GLY A 1 1.29 3.38 -10.40
C GLY A 1 1.23 2.24 -9.41
N LEU A 2 0.19 2.17 -8.58
CA LEU A 2 0.09 1.29 -7.40
C LEU A 2 0.32 -0.22 -7.65
N GLY A 3 0.31 -0.67 -8.92
CA GLY A 3 0.45 -2.08 -9.29
C GLY A 3 1.80 -2.51 -9.87
N THR A 4 2.84 -1.65 -9.92
CA THR A 4 4.15 -2.12 -10.41
C THR A 4 4.81 -2.97 -9.32
N PRO A 5 5.08 -4.26 -9.57
CA PRO A 5 5.64 -5.13 -8.55
C PRO A 5 7.15 -4.92 -8.38
N ASP A 6 7.69 -5.51 -7.33
CA ASP A 6 9.12 -5.78 -7.24
C ASP A 6 9.54 -6.91 -8.22
N ILE A 7 10.83 -7.23 -8.25
CA ILE A 7 11.37 -8.27 -9.13
C ILE A 7 10.76 -9.66 -8.87
N HIS A 8 10.16 -9.88 -7.70
CA HIS A 8 9.52 -11.14 -7.34
C HIS A 8 8.05 -11.21 -7.78
N GLY A 9 7.49 -10.14 -8.33
CA GLY A 9 6.06 -10.06 -8.65
C GLY A 9 5.19 -9.72 -7.42
N SER A 10 5.78 -9.21 -6.35
CA SER A 10 5.09 -8.85 -5.11
C SER A 10 4.96 -7.32 -4.95
N TYR A 11 4.27 -6.85 -3.90
CA TYR A 11 4.23 -5.42 -3.56
C TYR A 11 5.56 -4.89 -3.01
N GLY A 12 6.52 -5.77 -2.72
CA GLY A 12 7.83 -5.44 -2.16
C GLY A 12 8.18 -6.37 -1.02
N ILE A 13 9.29 -7.09 -1.16
CA ILE A 13 9.85 -7.92 -0.09
C ILE A 13 11.23 -7.37 0.28
N PHE A 14 11.33 -6.71 1.44
CA PHE A 14 12.63 -6.31 1.98
C PHE A 14 13.39 -7.51 2.56
N SER A 15 14.70 -7.36 2.74
CA SER A 15 15.53 -8.32 3.48
C SER A 15 16.22 -7.63 4.66
N TYR A 16 16.13 -8.23 5.84
CA TYR A 16 16.80 -7.74 7.05
C TYR A 16 17.73 -8.82 7.59
N PHE A 17 19.02 -8.51 7.68
CA PHE A 17 20.06 -9.40 8.14
C PHE A 17 20.59 -8.93 9.48
N THR A 18 20.56 -9.80 10.49
CA THR A 18 21.06 -9.45 11.83
C THR A 18 21.69 -10.65 12.53
N ASP A 19 22.69 -10.42 13.39
CA ASP A 19 23.24 -11.45 14.28
C ASP A 19 22.63 -11.40 15.69
N ASP A 20 21.64 -10.54 15.92
CA ASP A 20 20.96 -10.41 17.21
C ASP A 20 20.35 -11.76 17.63
N PRO A 21 20.77 -12.34 18.79
CA PRO A 21 20.20 -13.59 19.28
C PRO A 21 18.73 -13.46 19.72
N ALA A 22 18.22 -12.25 19.95
CA ALA A 22 16.82 -12.01 20.29
C ALA A 22 15.90 -12.07 19.05
N GLU A 23 16.43 -11.77 17.86
CA GLU A 23 15.66 -11.78 16.62
C GLU A 23 15.60 -13.19 16.03
N LYS A 24 14.38 -13.66 15.74
CA LYS A 24 14.16 -14.98 15.12
C LYS A 24 14.02 -14.83 13.61
N PRO A 25 14.62 -15.73 12.81
CA PRO A 25 14.32 -15.81 11.38
C PRO A 25 12.82 -15.99 11.17
N ARG A 26 12.23 -15.10 10.37
CA ARG A 26 10.78 -15.09 10.12
C ARG A 26 10.48 -14.45 8.77
N SER A 27 9.39 -14.92 8.16
CA SER A 27 8.75 -14.18 7.08
C SER A 27 7.71 -13.26 7.70
N VAL A 28 7.70 -12.01 7.27
CA VAL A 28 6.66 -11.04 7.64
C VAL A 28 5.89 -10.64 6.40
N SER A 29 4.73 -10.00 6.58
CA SER A 29 4.06 -9.35 5.45
C SER A 29 5.03 -8.33 4.85
N GLY A 30 5.38 -8.46 3.56
CA GLY A 30 6.27 -7.55 2.86
C GLY A 30 7.76 -7.66 3.18
N GLY A 31 8.23 -8.72 3.86
CA GLY A 31 9.66 -8.82 4.17
C GLY A 31 10.15 -10.15 4.71
N GLN A 32 11.48 -10.27 4.76
CA GLN A 32 12.18 -11.40 5.33
C GLN A 32 13.19 -10.93 6.37
N VAL A 33 13.11 -11.52 7.56
CA VAL A 33 14.13 -11.38 8.61
C VAL A 33 14.99 -12.64 8.61
N GLU A 34 16.30 -12.45 8.46
CA GLU A 34 17.31 -13.48 8.37
C GLU A 34 18.35 -13.30 9.47
N ARG A 35 18.66 -14.40 10.15
CA ARG A 35 19.74 -14.42 11.12
C ARG A 35 21.03 -14.80 10.41
N VAL A 36 22.06 -14.00 10.60
CA VAL A 36 23.40 -14.20 10.03
C VAL A 36 24.43 -14.39 11.14
N ALA A 37 25.62 -14.87 10.76
CA ALA A 37 26.76 -14.96 11.64
C ALA A 37 27.82 -13.93 11.22
N VAL A 38 28.50 -13.35 12.21
CA VAL A 38 29.70 -12.54 12.01
C VAL A 38 30.91 -13.44 12.29
N GLU A 39 31.62 -13.85 11.25
CA GLU A 39 32.78 -14.75 11.33
C GLU A 39 34.01 -14.00 10.81
N ASP A 40 35.05 -13.83 11.65
CA ASP A 40 36.27 -13.08 11.31
C ASP A 40 35.99 -11.68 10.71
N GLY A 41 34.98 -10.99 11.25
CA GLY A 41 34.54 -9.68 10.77
C GLY A 41 33.78 -9.72 9.44
N GLN A 42 33.37 -10.89 8.97
CA GLN A 42 32.62 -11.08 7.73
C GLN A 42 31.20 -11.55 7.99
N VAL A 43 30.27 -11.04 7.20
CA VAL A 43 28.89 -11.53 7.12
C VAL A 43 28.61 -11.93 5.68
N HIS A 44 28.13 -13.16 5.49
CA HIS A 44 27.71 -13.65 4.18
C HIS A 44 26.19 -13.65 4.09
N GLY A 45 25.67 -13.03 3.03
CA GLY A 45 24.25 -12.98 2.74
C GLY A 45 23.95 -13.23 1.27
N ALA A 46 22.68 -13.33 0.93
CA ALA A 46 22.23 -13.44 -0.45
C ALA A 46 21.07 -12.49 -0.69
N LEU A 47 21.18 -11.68 -1.74
CA LEU A 47 20.07 -10.92 -2.27
C LEU A 47 19.17 -11.87 -3.04
N ARG A 48 17.94 -12.01 -2.57
CA ARG A 48 16.96 -12.89 -3.20
C ARG A 48 16.56 -12.32 -4.55
N GLY A 49 16.53 -13.18 -5.57
CA GLY A 49 16.10 -12.79 -6.91
C GLY A 49 14.81 -13.46 -7.37
N PRO A 50 14.37 -13.17 -8.60
CA PRO A 50 13.14 -13.71 -9.16
C PRO A 50 13.18 -15.24 -9.24
N LYS A 51 12.00 -15.85 -9.36
CA LYS A 51 11.88 -17.26 -9.71
C LYS A 51 12.51 -17.48 -11.09
N ASN A 52 13.48 -18.40 -11.18
CA ASN A 52 14.12 -18.71 -12.44
C ASN A 52 13.18 -19.57 -13.31
N THR A 53 12.58 -18.97 -14.33
CA THR A 53 11.67 -19.62 -15.27
C THR A 53 12.36 -20.64 -16.19
N PHE A 54 13.69 -20.61 -16.30
CA PHE A 54 14.49 -21.60 -17.04
C PHE A 54 14.90 -22.80 -16.18
N SER A 55 14.71 -22.73 -14.86
CA SER A 55 15.03 -23.83 -13.96
C SER A 55 13.90 -24.86 -13.92
N VAL A 56 14.22 -26.12 -14.20
CA VAL A 56 13.29 -27.27 -14.09
C VAL A 56 12.72 -27.41 -12.68
N ASN A 57 13.49 -27.07 -11.65
CA ASN A 57 13.08 -27.13 -10.24
C ASN A 57 12.52 -25.79 -9.70
N GLY A 58 12.37 -24.78 -10.56
CA GLY A 58 11.93 -23.44 -10.15
C GLY A 58 12.82 -22.76 -9.10
N ALA A 59 14.14 -23.02 -9.11
CA ALA A 59 15.09 -22.37 -8.21
C ALA A 59 15.01 -20.85 -8.34
N LYS A 60 15.31 -20.13 -7.24
CA LYS A 60 15.49 -18.67 -7.31
C LYS A 60 16.88 -18.35 -7.87
N SER A 61 16.98 -17.22 -8.56
CA SER A 61 18.26 -16.68 -8.99
C SER A 61 18.76 -15.71 -7.94
N ASP A 62 19.39 -16.20 -6.87
CA ASP A 62 19.89 -15.33 -5.79
C ASP A 62 21.32 -14.86 -6.09
N VAL A 63 21.68 -13.67 -5.62
CA VAL A 63 23.02 -13.08 -5.79
C VAL A 63 23.71 -12.98 -4.43
N PRO A 64 24.84 -13.67 -4.21
CA PRO A 64 25.56 -13.58 -2.94
C PRO A 64 26.22 -12.22 -2.78
N PHE A 65 26.29 -11.75 -1.54
CA PHE A 65 27.10 -10.60 -1.15
C PHE A 65 27.88 -10.90 0.13
N THR A 66 28.98 -10.17 0.33
CA THR A 66 29.78 -10.27 1.55
C THR A 66 29.93 -8.89 2.16
N VAL A 67 29.76 -8.80 3.47
CA VAL A 67 29.98 -7.60 4.26
C VAL A 67 31.23 -7.81 5.10
N TYR A 68 32.15 -6.84 5.05
CA TYR A 68 33.35 -6.79 5.86
C TYR A 68 33.18 -5.68 6.90
N ALA A 69 32.95 -6.04 8.15
CA ALA A 69 32.80 -5.09 9.24
C ALA A 69 34.19 -4.66 9.76
N ASP A 70 34.40 -3.35 9.88
CA ASP A 70 35.64 -2.81 10.45
C ASP A 70 35.65 -3.04 11.97
N PRO A 71 36.63 -3.74 12.55
CA PRO A 71 36.67 -4.00 14.00
C PRO A 71 36.91 -2.74 14.86
N HIS A 72 37.24 -1.61 14.25
CA HIS A 72 37.63 -0.38 14.93
C HIS A 72 36.73 0.82 14.60
N SER A 73 35.78 0.66 13.69
CA SER A 73 34.81 1.72 13.34
C SER A 73 33.42 1.15 13.12
N ASP A 74 32.41 2.03 13.16
CA ASP A 74 31.02 1.67 12.85
C ASP A 74 30.76 1.61 11.33
N SER A 75 31.77 1.18 10.56
CA SER A 75 31.68 1.12 9.10
C SER A 75 31.79 -0.31 8.61
N VAL A 76 31.14 -0.59 7.48
CA VAL A 76 31.28 -1.85 6.77
C VAL A 76 31.59 -1.62 5.30
N LYS A 77 32.29 -2.57 4.70
CA LYS A 77 32.40 -2.67 3.24
C LYS A 77 31.47 -3.76 2.73
N ILE A 78 30.57 -3.46 1.82
CA ILE A 78 29.68 -4.43 1.17
C ILE A 78 30.21 -4.70 -0.23
N VAL A 79 30.39 -5.99 -0.56
CA VAL A 79 30.81 -6.45 -1.89
C VAL A 79 29.69 -7.29 -2.49
N ILE A 80 29.12 -6.83 -3.60
CA ILE A 80 28.07 -7.54 -4.36
C ILE A 80 28.34 -7.37 -5.86
N GLN A 81 28.55 -8.50 -6.55
CA GLN A 81 28.97 -8.49 -7.97
C GLN A 81 30.21 -7.62 -8.20
N ASP A 82 30.15 -6.62 -9.07
CA ASP A 82 31.20 -5.64 -9.38
C ASP A 82 31.12 -4.36 -8.54
N HIS A 83 30.24 -4.33 -7.53
CA HIS A 83 30.07 -3.19 -6.63
C HIS A 83 30.81 -3.40 -5.30
N GLU A 84 31.56 -2.38 -4.88
CA GLU A 84 32.09 -2.23 -3.52
C GLU A 84 31.55 -0.93 -2.91
N LEU A 85 30.86 -1.04 -1.78
CA LEU A 85 30.23 0.06 -1.06
C LEU A 85 30.85 0.17 0.32
N VAL A 86 31.02 1.39 0.83
CA VAL A 86 31.38 1.61 2.24
C VAL A 86 30.26 2.40 2.89
N LEU A 87 29.69 1.85 3.95
CA LEU A 87 28.60 2.49 4.71
C LEU A 87 29.01 2.60 6.16
N LYS A 88 28.70 3.73 6.78
CA LYS A 88 28.70 3.91 8.23
C LYS A 88 27.35 3.52 8.82
N ALA A 89 27.32 3.23 10.12
CA ALA A 89 26.07 2.99 10.81
C ALA A 89 25.11 4.18 10.61
N LYS A 90 23.86 3.86 10.33
CA LYS A 90 22.77 4.75 9.93
C LYS A 90 22.95 5.43 8.57
N GLU A 91 23.76 4.85 7.68
CA GLU A 91 23.94 5.32 6.30
C GLU A 91 23.24 4.41 5.30
N TRP A 92 22.57 5.04 4.33
CA TRP A 92 22.00 4.40 3.15
C TRP A 92 22.99 4.43 2.00
N SER A 93 23.04 3.37 1.20
CA SER A 93 23.71 3.40 -0.10
C SER A 93 22.89 4.21 -1.10
N ASP A 94 23.56 4.67 -2.16
CA ASP A 94 22.91 4.95 -3.43
C ASP A 94 22.26 3.66 -4.01
N TRP A 95 21.54 3.81 -5.12
CA TRP A 95 21.01 2.66 -5.86
C TRP A 95 22.12 1.75 -6.35
N VAL A 96 22.01 0.46 -6.03
CA VAL A 96 22.90 -0.61 -6.49
C VAL A 96 22.19 -1.39 -7.58
N ALA A 97 22.77 -1.44 -8.77
CA ALA A 97 22.25 -2.25 -9.86
C ALA A 97 22.71 -3.71 -9.68
N VAL A 98 21.80 -4.66 -9.87
CA VAL A 98 22.11 -6.08 -9.71
C VAL A 98 21.56 -6.87 -10.89
N LYS A 99 22.38 -7.79 -11.42
CA LYS A 99 21.99 -8.72 -12.49
C LYS A 99 21.76 -10.12 -11.94
N PHE A 100 20.54 -10.62 -12.00
CA PHE A 100 20.17 -11.96 -11.53
C PHE A 100 20.31 -12.97 -12.67
N PRO A 101 21.28 -13.90 -12.63
CA PRO A 101 21.52 -14.84 -13.73
C PRO A 101 20.39 -15.88 -13.84
N MET A 102 19.63 -15.85 -14.94
CA MET A 102 18.54 -16.79 -15.22
C MET A 102 19.04 -17.99 -16.02
N LEU A 103 19.94 -17.75 -16.97
CA LEU A 103 20.78 -18.76 -17.61
C LEU A 103 22.23 -18.29 -17.51
N PRO A 104 23.13 -19.08 -16.91
CA PRO A 104 24.53 -18.68 -16.75
C PRO A 104 25.14 -18.15 -18.05
N HIS A 105 25.68 -16.94 -18.00
CA HIS A 105 26.33 -16.22 -19.11
C HIS A 105 25.46 -15.89 -20.34
N LEU A 106 24.15 -16.18 -20.32
CA LEU A 106 23.27 -15.99 -21.47
C LEU A 106 22.12 -15.03 -21.20
N VAL A 107 21.43 -15.20 -20.07
CA VAL A 107 20.21 -14.44 -19.73
C VAL A 107 20.27 -14.02 -18.28
N SER A 108 20.00 -12.75 -18.01
CA SER A 108 19.84 -12.21 -16.67
C SER A 108 18.66 -11.25 -16.60
N THR A 109 18.11 -11.09 -15.40
CA THR A 109 17.10 -10.08 -15.09
C THR A 109 17.74 -8.95 -14.31
N SER A 110 17.33 -7.71 -14.56
CA SER A 110 17.92 -6.51 -13.97
C SER A 110 17.08 -5.96 -12.83
N GLY A 111 17.69 -5.83 -11.65
CA GLY A 111 17.08 -5.16 -10.50
C GLY A 111 17.92 -3.99 -10.00
N ILE A 112 17.31 -3.18 -9.13
CA ILE A 112 18.01 -2.19 -8.31
C ILE A 112 17.55 -2.33 -6.85
N CYS A 113 18.46 -2.13 -5.90
CA CYS A 113 18.14 -2.09 -4.48
C CYS A 113 19.02 -1.06 -3.74
N ARG A 114 18.68 -0.75 -2.50
CA ARG A 114 19.51 0.03 -1.58
C ARG A 114 19.82 -0.77 -0.33
N PHE A 115 21.01 -0.54 0.20
CA PHE A 115 21.46 -1.08 1.48
C PHE A 115 21.37 0.01 2.54
N TYR A 116 20.97 -0.35 3.74
CA TYR A 116 20.95 0.53 4.91
C TYR A 116 21.63 -0.18 6.07
N LEU A 117 22.81 0.31 6.45
CA LEU A 117 23.51 -0.23 7.61
C LEU A 117 22.90 0.37 8.86
N LYS A 118 22.12 -0.40 9.61
CA LYS A 118 21.56 0.06 10.90
C LYS A 118 22.65 0.10 11.97
N SER A 119 23.44 -0.97 12.05
CA SER A 119 24.56 -1.10 12.96
C SER A 119 25.63 -2.03 12.39
N ALA A 120 26.90 -1.65 12.53
CA ALA A 120 28.04 -2.50 12.18
C ALA A 120 28.31 -3.58 13.23
N HIS A 121 28.04 -3.28 14.51
CA HIS A 121 28.38 -4.12 15.66
C HIS A 121 27.32 -4.03 16.77
N GLY A 122 27.21 -5.10 17.55
CA GLY A 122 26.50 -5.10 18.83
C GLY A 122 25.00 -4.76 18.81
N PRO A 123 24.14 -5.49 18.08
CA PRO A 123 24.38 -6.51 17.06
C PRO A 123 24.62 -5.89 15.66
N PHE A 124 25.18 -6.67 14.73
CA PHE A 124 25.16 -6.35 13.31
C PHE A 124 23.71 -6.31 12.80
N ALA A 125 23.39 -5.30 11.99
CA ALA A 125 22.06 -5.11 11.44
C ALA A 125 22.14 -4.38 10.09
N LEU A 126 21.72 -5.07 9.03
CA LEU A 126 21.71 -4.57 7.65
C LEU A 126 20.33 -4.78 7.04
N TYR A 127 19.71 -3.69 6.60
CA TYR A 127 18.49 -3.73 5.80
C TYR A 127 18.85 -3.62 4.31
N VAL A 128 18.10 -4.33 3.47
CA VAL A 128 18.13 -4.21 2.02
C VAL A 128 16.72 -3.99 1.52
N SER A 129 16.53 -2.92 0.73
CA SER A 129 15.23 -2.59 0.16
C SER A 129 14.70 -3.74 -0.71
N PRO A 130 13.38 -3.79 -0.96
CA PRO A 130 12.88 -4.63 -2.03
C PRO A 130 13.62 -4.35 -3.34
N VAL A 131 13.84 -5.42 -4.11
CA VAL A 131 14.53 -5.33 -5.39
C VAL A 131 13.55 -4.81 -6.44
N ASN A 132 13.73 -3.56 -6.84
CA ASN A 132 12.93 -2.90 -7.87
C ASN A 132 13.33 -3.43 -9.25
N ILE A 133 12.40 -3.44 -10.19
CA ILE A 133 12.72 -3.66 -11.61
C ILE A 133 13.61 -2.48 -12.06
N SER A 134 14.75 -2.76 -12.68
CA SER A 134 15.65 -1.66 -13.09
C SER A 134 15.00 -0.77 -14.14
N PRO A 135 14.82 0.55 -13.91
CA PRO A 135 14.27 1.45 -14.93
C PRO A 135 15.25 1.71 -16.09
N ALA A 136 16.54 1.44 -15.89
CA ALA A 136 17.56 1.55 -16.93
C ALA A 136 17.48 0.38 -17.93
N ASP A 137 17.07 -0.80 -17.48
CA ASP A 137 17.04 -2.03 -18.27
C ASP A 137 15.89 -2.95 -17.84
N PRO A 138 14.62 -2.52 -18.01
CA PRO A 138 13.49 -3.23 -17.43
C PRO A 138 13.10 -4.47 -18.26
N ASP A 139 13.03 -5.62 -17.60
CA ASP A 139 12.55 -6.89 -18.21
C ASP A 139 11.02 -6.98 -18.28
N LEU A 140 10.31 -6.08 -17.59
CA LEU A 140 8.84 -5.95 -17.60
C LEU A 140 8.44 -4.54 -18.06
N PRO A 141 7.28 -4.37 -18.71
CA PRO A 141 6.81 -3.06 -19.15
C PRO A 141 6.38 -2.22 -17.94
N ILE A 142 7.29 -1.37 -17.46
CA ILE A 142 7.05 -0.42 -16.35
C ILE A 142 6.69 1.00 -16.82
N CYS A 143 6.78 1.27 -18.13
CA CYS A 143 6.51 2.59 -18.70
C CYS A 143 5.89 2.49 -20.09
N ALA A 144 5.22 3.56 -20.51
CA ALA A 144 4.74 3.75 -21.87
C ALA A 144 5.08 5.19 -22.32
N PRO A 145 5.65 5.40 -23.53
CA PRO A 145 6.03 4.37 -24.50
C PRO A 145 7.24 3.52 -24.04
N PRO A 146 7.45 2.32 -24.63
CA PRO A 146 8.61 1.50 -24.29
C PRO A 146 9.94 2.24 -24.43
N GLY A 147 10.85 2.04 -23.48
CA GLY A 147 12.17 2.68 -23.46
C GLY A 147 12.22 4.06 -22.80
N TYR A 148 11.08 4.67 -22.50
CA TYR A 148 11.03 5.99 -21.88
C TYR A 148 11.67 6.02 -20.47
N ALA A 149 11.46 4.98 -19.64
CA ALA A 149 12.14 4.89 -18.34
C ALA A 149 13.68 4.95 -18.47
N ARG A 150 14.25 4.34 -19.53
CA ARG A 150 15.69 4.37 -19.80
C ARG A 150 16.17 5.75 -20.22
N GLU A 151 15.35 6.52 -20.95
CA GLU A 151 15.64 7.92 -21.24
C GLU A 151 15.65 8.72 -19.95
N LEU A 152 14.58 8.61 -19.15
CA LEU A 152 14.42 9.34 -17.91
C LEU A 152 15.60 9.09 -16.94
N VAL A 153 16.05 7.85 -16.79
CA VAL A 153 17.21 7.51 -15.94
C VAL A 153 18.48 8.27 -16.32
N LYS A 154 18.70 8.61 -17.59
CA LYS A 154 19.90 9.37 -18.01
C LYS A 154 19.90 10.78 -17.43
N ASP A 155 18.71 11.35 -17.21
CA ASP A 155 18.55 12.73 -16.80
C ASP A 155 18.29 12.88 -15.30
N VAL A 156 17.58 11.92 -14.68
CA VAL A 156 17.18 12.01 -13.25
C VAL A 156 17.82 10.95 -12.35
N GLY A 157 18.62 10.04 -12.91
CA GLY A 157 19.20 8.91 -12.20
C GLY A 157 18.22 7.75 -11.98
N LEU A 158 18.65 6.75 -11.21
CA LEU A 158 17.79 5.64 -10.81
C LEU A 158 16.74 6.11 -9.79
N PHE A 159 15.57 5.45 -9.82
CA PHE A 159 14.42 5.77 -8.98
C PHE A 159 13.58 4.53 -8.67
N TYR A 160 12.78 4.60 -7.60
CA TYR A 160 11.81 3.56 -7.24
C TYR A 160 10.82 3.28 -8.38
N THR A 161 10.66 2.03 -8.76
CA THR A 161 9.66 1.62 -9.76
C THR A 161 8.44 0.97 -9.15
N GLN A 162 8.53 0.48 -7.91
CA GLN A 162 7.43 -0.15 -7.21
C GLN A 162 6.22 0.79 -7.05
N GLY A 163 5.03 0.21 -7.05
CA GLY A 163 3.79 0.96 -6.86
C GLY A 163 3.62 1.57 -5.48
N MET A 164 4.11 0.89 -4.45
CA MET A 164 4.18 1.36 -3.05
C MET A 164 5.64 1.30 -2.63
N ALA A 165 6.35 2.42 -2.74
CA ALA A 165 7.81 2.47 -2.59
C ALA A 165 8.24 2.69 -1.14
N GLU A 166 7.43 3.38 -0.34
CA GLU A 166 7.65 3.55 1.09
C GLU A 166 7.46 2.21 1.82
N ASP A 167 8.48 1.75 2.54
CA ASP A 167 8.47 0.40 3.12
C ASP A 167 7.71 0.37 4.46
N THR A 168 6.38 0.43 4.35
CA THR A 168 5.46 0.36 5.48
C THR A 168 5.58 -0.98 6.21
N ALA A 169 5.87 -2.06 5.48
CA ALA A 169 6.07 -3.39 6.02
C ALA A 169 7.26 -3.45 6.98
N ALA A 170 8.38 -2.82 6.65
CA ALA A 170 9.54 -2.77 7.54
C ALA A 170 9.22 -2.03 8.86
N LEU A 171 8.43 -0.95 8.82
CA LEU A 171 7.99 -0.25 10.02
C LEU A 171 7.00 -1.08 10.84
N SER A 172 5.96 -1.65 10.22
CA SER A 172 5.00 -2.52 10.93
C SER A 172 5.65 -3.78 11.51
N ALA A 173 6.70 -4.31 10.88
CA ALA A 173 7.47 -5.45 11.36
C ALA A 173 8.47 -5.12 12.49
N GLY A 174 8.65 -3.83 12.82
CA GLY A 174 9.62 -3.34 13.79
C GLY A 174 11.07 -3.35 13.31
N VAL A 175 11.29 -3.52 11.99
CA VAL A 175 12.62 -3.47 11.37
C VAL A 175 13.07 -2.02 11.18
N PHE A 176 12.14 -1.12 10.88
CA PHE A 176 12.37 0.32 10.96
C PHE A 176 11.80 0.90 12.24
N ASP A 177 12.51 1.89 12.76
CA ASP A 177 11.89 2.92 13.58
C ASP A 177 11.30 4.06 12.73
N ASP A 178 10.64 5.01 13.39
CA ASP A 178 9.98 6.13 12.73
C ASP A 178 10.94 7.08 11.98
N ASP A 179 12.19 7.25 12.46
CA ASP A 179 13.16 8.13 11.79
C ASP A 179 13.64 7.47 10.50
N GLU A 180 13.90 6.17 10.55
CA GLU A 180 14.39 5.38 9.43
C GLU A 180 13.34 5.28 8.32
N TYR A 181 12.09 5.03 8.69
CA TYR A 181 10.98 5.06 7.74
C TYR A 181 10.79 6.47 7.15
N ARG A 182 10.80 7.52 7.98
CA ARG A 182 10.71 8.92 7.48
C ARG A 182 11.83 9.26 6.50
N ALA A 183 13.07 8.83 6.79
CA ALA A 183 14.20 9.04 5.88
C ALA A 183 13.99 8.33 4.54
N GLN A 184 13.55 7.06 4.57
CA GLN A 184 13.27 6.30 3.36
C GLN A 184 12.11 6.90 2.54
N ALA A 185 11.02 7.30 3.21
CA ALA A 185 9.91 7.98 2.57
C ALA A 185 10.30 9.32 1.93
N THR A 186 11.25 10.03 2.54
CA THR A 186 11.80 11.27 1.97
C THR A 186 12.57 10.99 0.68
N PHE A 187 13.28 9.87 0.55
CA PHE A 187 13.90 9.49 -0.72
C PHE A 187 12.87 9.30 -1.83
N VAL A 188 11.75 8.62 -1.55
CA VAL A 188 10.67 8.43 -2.53
C VAL A 188 10.11 9.77 -3.00
N LEU A 189 9.88 10.68 -2.06
CA LEU A 189 9.38 12.02 -2.36
C LEU A 189 10.38 12.82 -3.21
N ASP A 190 11.64 12.85 -2.81
CA ASP A 190 12.68 13.60 -3.51
C ASP A 190 12.87 13.07 -4.94
N GLU A 191 12.83 11.74 -5.14
CA GLU A 191 12.85 11.13 -6.47
C GLU A 191 11.63 11.54 -7.31
N SER A 192 10.44 11.55 -6.71
CA SER A 192 9.21 12.02 -7.36
C SER A 192 9.33 13.49 -7.79
N PHE A 193 9.89 14.36 -6.94
CA PHE A 193 10.15 15.75 -7.29
C PHE A 193 11.19 15.91 -8.40
N ARG A 194 12.25 15.10 -8.43
CA ARG A 194 13.21 15.14 -9.55
C ARG A 194 12.53 14.81 -10.87
N ILE A 195 11.69 13.78 -10.90
CA ILE A 195 10.94 13.39 -12.10
C ILE A 195 9.93 14.47 -12.48
N PHE A 196 9.11 14.95 -11.52
CA PHE A 196 8.14 16.01 -11.74
C PHE A 196 8.81 17.25 -12.34
N ASN A 197 9.86 17.77 -11.72
CA ASN A 197 10.55 18.97 -12.17
C ASN A 197 11.18 18.79 -13.56
N HIS A 198 11.78 17.62 -13.82
CA HIS A 198 12.35 17.32 -15.12
C HIS A 198 11.30 17.30 -16.24
N GLU A 199 10.20 16.58 -16.01
CA GLU A 199 9.15 16.40 -17.02
C GLU A 199 8.30 17.66 -17.19
N PHE A 200 7.98 18.35 -16.10
CA PHE A 200 7.23 19.58 -16.15
C PHE A 200 8.02 20.68 -16.88
N ALA A 201 9.34 20.78 -16.67
CA ALA A 201 10.18 21.72 -17.40
C ALA A 201 10.26 21.46 -18.91
N ARG A 202 9.97 20.22 -19.37
CA ARG A 202 9.93 19.82 -20.79
C ARG A 202 8.52 19.88 -21.37
N PHE A 203 7.50 19.91 -20.52
CA PHE A 203 6.11 20.02 -20.93
C PHE A 203 5.83 21.36 -21.62
N ARG A 204 5.07 21.33 -22.72
CA ARG A 204 4.77 22.53 -23.54
C ARG A 204 3.29 22.69 -23.85
N ARG A 205 2.57 21.58 -24.03
CA ARG A 205 1.14 21.56 -24.37
C ARG A 205 0.57 20.15 -24.18
N GLY A 206 -0.74 20.06 -24.04
CA GLY A 206 -1.46 18.80 -23.92
C GLY A 206 -1.94 18.57 -22.49
N PHE A 207 -1.92 17.32 -22.04
CA PHE A 207 -2.31 16.91 -20.70
C PHE A 207 -1.07 16.47 -19.91
N PHE A 208 -0.84 17.10 -18.76
CA PHE A 208 0.21 16.72 -17.83
C PHE A 208 -0.45 16.19 -16.55
N PHE A 209 -0.14 14.96 -16.18
CA PHE A 209 -0.62 14.33 -14.96
C PHE A 209 0.58 13.82 -14.17
N PHE A 210 0.64 14.18 -12.90
CA PHE A 210 1.64 13.68 -11.98
C PHE A 210 0.97 13.30 -10.66
N TYR A 211 1.38 12.17 -10.11
CA TYR A 211 0.82 11.59 -8.89
C TYR A 211 1.92 11.46 -7.84
N PHE A 212 1.70 12.07 -6.67
CA PHE A 212 2.58 11.95 -5.51
C PHE A 212 1.97 10.95 -4.52
N SER A 213 2.47 9.71 -4.50
CA SER A 213 1.99 8.66 -3.60
C SER A 213 2.34 8.87 -2.14
N THR A 214 3.36 9.69 -1.86
CA THR A 214 3.92 9.83 -0.51
C THR A 214 2.91 10.34 0.51
N LEU A 215 1.93 11.16 0.13
CA LEU A 215 0.91 11.61 1.08
C LEU A 215 0.05 10.44 1.59
N ASP A 216 -0.34 9.51 0.73
CA ASP A 216 -1.18 8.36 1.10
C ASP A 216 -0.48 7.44 2.12
N LEU A 217 0.68 6.89 1.72
CA LEU A 217 1.40 5.91 2.54
C LEU A 217 1.87 6.51 3.88
N ASN A 218 2.28 7.77 3.89
CA ASN A 218 2.72 8.39 5.15
C ASN A 218 1.55 8.80 6.04
N GLN A 219 0.38 9.15 5.47
CA GLN A 219 -0.82 9.34 6.26
C GLN A 219 -1.25 8.03 6.94
N HIS A 220 -1.11 6.88 6.28
CA HIS A 220 -1.31 5.59 6.95
C HIS A 220 -0.39 5.46 8.17
N MET A 221 0.92 5.68 8.03
CA MET A 221 1.89 5.38 9.11
C MET A 221 1.92 6.41 10.25
N PHE A 222 1.67 7.68 9.96
CA PHE A 222 1.87 8.79 10.90
C PHE A 222 0.58 9.44 11.40
N TRP A 223 -0.61 8.98 11.03
CA TRP A 223 -1.85 9.54 11.61
C TRP A 223 -1.90 9.40 13.15
N ARG A 224 -1.32 8.32 13.69
CA ARG A 224 -1.12 8.09 15.13
C ARG A 224 -0.28 9.16 15.84
N THR A 225 0.34 10.09 15.12
CA THR A 225 1.02 11.25 15.70
C THR A 225 0.07 12.42 15.97
N LEU A 226 -1.09 12.43 15.31
CA LEU A 226 -2.10 13.49 15.38
C LEU A 226 -3.28 13.08 16.27
N ASP A 227 -3.73 11.83 16.18
CA ASP A 227 -4.85 11.32 16.96
C ASP A 227 -4.43 10.93 18.38
N ARG A 228 -4.78 11.78 19.36
CA ARG A 228 -4.40 11.62 20.78
C ARG A 228 -5.00 10.40 21.47
N ASP A 229 -6.10 9.85 20.93
CA ASP A 229 -6.74 8.66 21.51
C ASP A 229 -6.36 7.38 20.76
N HIS A 230 -5.50 7.46 19.73
CA HIS A 230 -5.02 6.27 19.04
C HIS A 230 -4.16 5.42 20.00
N PRO A 231 -4.29 4.07 20.02
CA PRO A 231 -3.54 3.23 20.96
C PRO A 231 -2.01 3.38 20.90
N LEU A 232 -1.47 3.68 19.72
CA LEU A 232 -0.04 3.93 19.51
C LEU A 232 0.38 5.42 19.66
N TYR A 233 -0.54 6.31 20.03
CA TYR A 233 -0.19 7.70 20.28
C TYR A 233 0.66 7.81 21.55
N SER A 234 1.70 8.63 21.48
CA SER A 234 2.38 9.13 22.67
C SER A 234 2.83 10.56 22.44
N ARG A 235 2.90 11.35 23.52
CA ARG A 235 3.41 12.73 23.44
C ARG A 235 4.82 12.79 22.86
N LYS A 236 5.69 11.84 23.24
CA LYS A 236 7.07 11.75 22.72
C LYS A 236 7.09 11.51 21.20
N LEU A 237 6.23 10.62 20.71
CA LEU A 237 6.11 10.37 19.28
C LEU A 237 5.60 11.63 18.55
N ALA A 238 4.53 12.24 19.04
CA ALA A 238 3.95 13.44 18.44
C ALA A 238 4.94 14.62 18.41
N GLU A 239 5.71 14.81 19.48
CA GLU A 239 6.78 15.83 19.54
C GLU A 239 7.90 15.57 18.52
N LYS A 240 8.16 14.30 18.18
CA LYS A 240 9.25 13.92 17.28
C LYS A 240 8.84 13.85 15.80
N GLN A 241 7.61 13.41 15.52
CA GLN A 241 7.14 13.09 14.15
C GLN A 241 5.85 13.82 13.73
N GLY A 242 5.20 14.56 14.64
CA GLY A 242 3.93 15.23 14.35
C GLY A 242 4.02 16.35 13.32
N ASP A 243 5.24 16.78 12.97
CA ASP A 243 5.50 17.75 11.91
C ASP A 243 5.48 17.12 10.51
N PHE A 244 5.63 15.79 10.40
CA PHE A 244 5.92 15.17 9.12
C PHE A 244 4.75 15.23 8.14
N LEU A 245 3.51 14.97 8.59
CA LEU A 245 2.34 15.10 7.72
C LEU A 245 2.12 16.56 7.26
N PRO A 246 2.11 17.58 8.15
CA PRO A 246 2.09 18.99 7.71
C PRO A 246 3.20 19.35 6.74
N TRP A 247 4.42 18.84 6.97
CA TRP A 247 5.55 19.05 6.07
C TRP A 247 5.30 18.44 4.68
N LEU A 248 4.77 17.22 4.60
CA LEU A 248 4.41 16.58 3.33
C LEU A 248 3.35 17.37 2.55
N TYR A 249 2.31 17.85 3.24
CA TYR A 249 1.32 18.75 2.62
C TYR A 249 1.98 20.02 2.07
N GLY A 250 2.93 20.60 2.81
CA GLY A 250 3.72 21.74 2.35
C GLY A 250 4.57 21.42 1.11
N ARG A 251 5.20 20.24 1.06
CA ARG A 251 5.93 19.81 -0.15
C ARG A 251 4.99 19.65 -1.35
N THR A 252 3.84 19.01 -1.18
CA THR A 252 2.85 18.90 -2.26
C THR A 252 2.35 20.27 -2.75
N ASP A 253 2.18 21.23 -1.83
CA ASP A 253 1.85 22.62 -2.17
C ASP A 253 2.93 23.29 -3.04
N GLU A 254 4.22 23.01 -2.83
CA GLU A 254 5.31 23.49 -3.70
C GLU A 254 5.14 23.03 -5.16
N ALA A 255 4.69 21.78 -5.39
CA ALA A 255 4.43 21.27 -6.73
C ALA A 255 3.24 21.99 -7.38
N ILE A 256 2.18 22.26 -6.61
CA ILE A 256 1.01 23.04 -7.06
C ILE A 256 1.44 24.47 -7.39
N GLY A 257 2.22 25.13 -6.53
CA GLY A 257 2.78 26.46 -6.76
C GLY A 257 3.61 26.52 -8.05
N THR A 258 4.49 25.53 -8.26
CA THR A 258 5.27 25.40 -9.50
C THR A 258 4.38 25.30 -10.74
N ALA A 259 3.28 24.55 -10.67
CA ALA A 259 2.34 24.42 -11.76
C ALA A 259 1.56 25.73 -12.03
N LEU A 260 1.15 26.43 -10.96
CA LEU A 260 0.45 27.71 -11.05
C LEU A 260 1.33 28.83 -11.60
N ASP A 261 2.58 28.94 -11.16
CA ASP A 261 3.53 29.96 -11.64
C ASP A 261 3.82 29.84 -13.14
N ALA A 262 3.75 28.62 -13.67
CA ALA A 262 3.95 28.34 -15.10
C ALA A 262 2.66 28.45 -15.94
N ALA A 263 1.48 28.52 -15.31
CA ALA A 263 0.21 28.49 -16.01
C ALA A 263 -0.11 29.84 -16.68
N ASP A 264 -0.46 29.80 -17.98
CA ASP A 264 -1.05 30.94 -18.68
C ASP A 264 -2.58 30.96 -18.56
N GLU A 265 -3.25 31.98 -19.09
CA GLU A 265 -4.73 32.10 -19.07
C GLU A 265 -5.46 30.91 -19.74
N ARG A 266 -4.76 30.15 -20.58
CA ARG A 266 -5.31 28.98 -21.29
C ARG A 266 -5.01 27.67 -20.58
N THR A 267 -4.25 27.70 -19.49
CA THR A 267 -3.85 26.52 -18.74
C THR A 267 -4.77 26.33 -17.55
N LEU A 268 -5.43 25.17 -17.48
CA LEU A 268 -6.17 24.75 -16.28
C LEU A 268 -5.24 23.95 -15.39
N VAL A 269 -5.17 24.30 -14.11
CA VAL A 269 -4.47 23.54 -13.08
C VAL A 269 -5.52 22.97 -12.14
N LEU A 270 -5.49 21.64 -11.97
CA LEU A 270 -6.31 20.91 -11.02
C LEU A 270 -5.39 20.16 -10.06
N ALA A 271 -5.66 20.26 -8.76
CA ALA A 271 -5.13 19.33 -7.77
C ALA A 271 -6.29 18.54 -7.19
N VAL A 272 -6.24 17.22 -7.35
CA VAL A 272 -7.34 16.31 -7.02
C VAL A 272 -6.81 15.21 -6.12
N SER A 273 -7.56 14.88 -5.08
CA SER A 273 -7.36 13.65 -4.31
C SER A 273 -8.36 12.61 -4.74
N ASP A 274 -7.93 11.36 -4.89
CA ASP A 274 -8.79 10.21 -5.14
C ASP A 274 -9.65 9.84 -3.93
N HIS A 275 -9.20 10.17 -2.72
CA HIS A 275 -9.98 10.02 -1.49
C HIS A 275 -9.56 10.99 -0.37
N GLY A 276 -10.38 11.06 0.68
CA GLY A 276 -10.00 11.68 1.97
C GLY A 276 -9.23 10.72 2.89
N PHE A 277 -9.09 11.09 4.16
CA PHE A 277 -8.40 10.26 5.17
C PHE A 277 -8.95 10.51 6.58
N THR A 278 -8.91 9.50 7.45
CA THR A 278 -9.17 9.63 8.89
C THR A 278 -8.40 8.58 9.69
N SER A 279 -8.31 8.72 11.02
CA SER A 279 -7.75 7.67 11.85
C SER A 279 -8.69 6.47 12.00
N PHE A 280 -8.12 5.28 12.23
CA PHE A 280 -8.82 4.18 12.88
C PHE A 280 -8.05 3.68 14.10
N ARG A 281 -8.78 3.56 15.20
CA ARG A 281 -8.25 3.17 16.52
C ARG A 281 -8.52 1.70 16.81
N ARG A 282 -9.55 1.14 16.17
CA ARG A 282 -10.02 -0.22 16.41
C ARG A 282 -10.45 -0.89 15.11
N GLN A 283 -10.37 -2.21 15.08
CA GLN A 283 -10.76 -3.02 13.95
C GLN A 283 -11.97 -3.89 14.29
N PHE A 284 -12.78 -4.24 13.29
CA PHE A 284 -13.95 -5.11 13.42
C PHE A 284 -13.81 -6.37 12.57
N ASN A 285 -13.92 -7.51 13.24
CA ASN A 285 -13.97 -8.82 12.59
C ASN A 285 -15.39 -9.12 12.08
N LEU A 286 -15.74 -8.60 10.91
CA LEU A 286 -17.05 -8.81 10.30
C LEU A 286 -17.36 -10.30 10.12
N ASN A 287 -16.39 -11.11 9.66
CA ASN A 287 -16.61 -12.54 9.43
C ASN A 287 -16.88 -13.29 10.74
N SER A 288 -16.17 -12.96 11.81
CA SER A 288 -16.45 -13.52 13.14
C SER A 288 -17.83 -13.13 13.65
N TRP A 289 -18.24 -11.87 13.45
CA TRP A 289 -19.60 -11.43 13.79
C TRP A 289 -20.65 -12.19 12.98
N LEU A 290 -20.46 -12.35 11.67
CA LEU A 290 -21.37 -13.11 10.80
C LEU A 290 -21.49 -14.56 11.29
N MET A 291 -20.37 -15.18 11.64
CA MET A 291 -20.32 -16.56 12.13
C MET A 291 -21.06 -16.71 13.46
N ASP A 292 -20.71 -15.90 14.46
CA ASP A 292 -21.30 -16.00 15.80
C ASP A 292 -22.79 -15.57 15.82
N ASN A 293 -23.29 -14.93 14.74
CA ASN A 293 -24.71 -14.62 14.54
C ASN A 293 -25.43 -15.57 13.56
N GLY A 294 -24.78 -16.64 13.10
CA GLY A 294 -25.40 -17.72 12.31
C GLY A 294 -25.49 -17.46 10.79
N TYR A 295 -24.74 -16.50 10.25
CA TYR A 295 -24.68 -16.22 8.81
C TYR A 295 -23.52 -16.92 8.09
N ALA A 296 -22.47 -17.28 8.80
CA ALA A 296 -21.32 -17.99 8.26
C ALA A 296 -21.00 -19.22 9.13
N GLN A 297 -20.44 -20.25 8.52
CA GLN A 297 -20.14 -21.50 9.22
C GLN A 297 -18.73 -21.97 8.85
N PRO A 298 -17.83 -22.19 9.82
CA PRO A 298 -16.53 -22.79 9.55
C PRO A 298 -16.65 -24.31 9.42
N VAL A 299 -15.74 -24.92 8.65
CA VAL A 299 -15.62 -26.39 8.56
C VAL A 299 -15.15 -26.97 9.89
N ASN A 300 -14.16 -26.34 10.52
CA ASN A 300 -13.67 -26.66 11.86
C ASN A 300 -13.66 -25.40 12.74
N ALA A 301 -14.55 -25.40 13.74
CA ALA A 301 -14.66 -24.28 14.70
C ALA A 301 -13.39 -24.10 15.56
N SER A 302 -12.60 -25.15 15.76
CA SER A 302 -11.36 -25.09 16.54
C SER A 302 -10.24 -24.34 15.80
N ASP A 303 -10.31 -24.27 14.46
CA ASP A 303 -9.28 -23.65 13.60
C ASP A 303 -9.73 -22.29 13.03
N ARG A 304 -10.69 -21.63 13.70
CA ARG A 304 -11.38 -20.44 13.18
C ARG A 304 -10.45 -19.26 12.81
N ALA A 305 -9.26 -19.15 13.43
CA ALA A 305 -8.31 -18.05 13.20
C ALA A 305 -7.12 -18.37 12.28
N GLU A 306 -6.80 -19.65 12.07
CA GLU A 306 -5.53 -20.07 11.44
C GLU A 306 -5.63 -20.17 9.91
N ALA A 307 -6.80 -20.52 9.40
CA ALA A 307 -7.04 -20.72 7.98
C ALA A 307 -7.49 -19.43 7.27
N SER A 308 -6.71 -18.98 6.28
CA SER A 308 -6.99 -17.81 5.43
C SER A 308 -7.61 -18.21 4.09
N PHE A 309 -7.97 -17.21 3.28
CA PHE A 309 -8.56 -17.39 1.95
C PHE A 309 -9.81 -18.29 1.95
N PHE A 310 -10.60 -18.19 3.03
CA PHE A 310 -11.82 -18.97 3.25
C PHE A 310 -11.62 -20.50 3.23
N THR A 311 -10.40 -21.03 3.39
CA THR A 311 -10.17 -22.49 3.35
C THR A 311 -10.84 -23.26 4.49
N ASN A 312 -11.25 -22.57 5.55
CA ASN A 312 -12.05 -23.12 6.66
C ASN A 312 -13.52 -22.68 6.61
N THR A 313 -14.07 -22.33 5.44
CA THR A 313 -15.49 -21.95 5.30
C THR A 313 -16.31 -23.12 4.75
N ASP A 314 -17.35 -23.53 5.47
CA ASP A 314 -18.38 -24.44 4.96
C ASP A 314 -19.37 -23.62 4.12
N TRP A 315 -19.13 -23.60 2.81
CA TRP A 315 -19.95 -22.84 1.88
C TRP A 315 -21.39 -23.33 1.79
N ALA A 316 -21.64 -24.63 2.00
CA ALA A 316 -22.99 -25.19 1.94
C ALA A 316 -23.85 -24.81 3.16
N ALA A 317 -23.22 -24.34 4.24
CA ALA A 317 -23.88 -23.86 5.46
C ALA A 317 -23.75 -22.34 5.68
N THR A 318 -23.07 -21.62 4.77
CA THR A 318 -22.84 -20.18 4.86
C THR A 318 -23.86 -19.42 4.01
N ARG A 319 -24.43 -18.34 4.55
CA ARG A 319 -25.41 -17.45 3.89
C ARG A 319 -24.83 -16.08 3.52
N ALA A 320 -23.85 -15.57 4.28
CA ALA A 320 -23.18 -14.31 3.98
C ALA A 320 -21.73 -14.32 4.44
N TYR A 321 -20.87 -13.57 3.75
CA TYR A 321 -19.43 -13.50 4.01
C TYR A 321 -18.88 -12.12 3.64
N GLY A 322 -17.99 -11.60 4.47
CA GLY A 322 -17.21 -10.40 4.21
C GLY A 322 -15.96 -10.74 3.40
N LEU A 323 -15.69 -10.01 2.33
CA LEU A 323 -14.52 -10.17 1.47
C LEU A 323 -13.94 -8.80 1.14
N GLY A 324 -12.61 -8.67 1.27
CA GLY A 324 -11.94 -7.38 1.16
C GLY A 324 -12.24 -6.50 2.38
N ILE A 325 -12.05 -5.19 2.23
CA ILE A 325 -12.15 -4.26 3.37
C ILE A 325 -13.61 -3.90 3.68
N ASN A 326 -14.44 -3.61 2.68
CA ASN A 326 -15.82 -3.15 2.89
C ASN A 326 -16.89 -4.07 2.27
N GLY A 327 -16.50 -5.10 1.52
CA GLY A 327 -17.43 -5.94 0.78
C GLY A 327 -18.14 -6.94 1.69
N LEU A 328 -19.47 -6.99 1.60
CA LEU A 328 -20.31 -8.02 2.19
C LEU A 328 -21.16 -8.67 1.09
N TYR A 329 -20.97 -9.97 0.93
CA TYR A 329 -21.62 -10.78 -0.09
C TYR A 329 -22.62 -11.73 0.55
N LEU A 330 -23.74 -11.95 -0.14
CA LEU A 330 -24.64 -13.06 0.16
C LEU A 330 -24.18 -14.29 -0.64
N ASN A 331 -24.22 -15.48 -0.06
CA ASN A 331 -23.89 -16.72 -0.77
C ASN A 331 -25.09 -17.15 -1.63
N ARG A 332 -25.22 -16.60 -2.84
CA ARG A 332 -26.44 -16.66 -3.66
C ARG A 332 -26.45 -17.86 -4.58
N GLU A 333 -27.62 -18.50 -4.69
CA GLU A 333 -27.84 -19.53 -5.69
C GLU A 333 -27.58 -18.99 -7.12
N GLY A 334 -26.79 -19.73 -7.89
CA GLY A 334 -26.46 -19.39 -9.29
C GLY A 334 -25.36 -18.36 -9.47
N ARG A 335 -24.85 -17.72 -8.40
CA ARG A 335 -23.63 -16.88 -8.45
C ARG A 335 -22.45 -17.59 -7.79
N GLU A 336 -22.64 -18.09 -6.58
CA GLU A 336 -21.65 -18.89 -5.86
C GLU A 336 -21.83 -20.39 -6.13
N ALA A 337 -20.73 -21.13 -6.18
CA ALA A 337 -20.73 -22.58 -6.49
C ALA A 337 -21.58 -23.42 -5.51
N TYR A 338 -21.67 -22.98 -4.25
CA TYR A 338 -22.48 -23.61 -3.20
C TYR A 338 -23.48 -22.61 -2.61
N GLY A 339 -24.05 -21.74 -3.47
CA GLY A 339 -25.04 -20.74 -3.06
C GLY A 339 -26.20 -21.34 -2.25
N THR A 340 -26.52 -20.71 -1.12
CA THR A 340 -27.58 -21.15 -0.18
C THR A 340 -28.73 -20.15 -0.06
N VAL A 341 -28.55 -18.92 -0.56
CA VAL A 341 -29.55 -17.86 -0.50
C VAL A 341 -30.30 -17.82 -1.83
N GLY A 342 -31.57 -18.21 -1.81
CA GLY A 342 -32.44 -18.17 -2.98
C GLY A 342 -32.85 -16.73 -3.32
N ALA A 343 -33.24 -16.49 -4.57
CA ALA A 343 -33.60 -15.15 -5.05
C ALA A 343 -34.72 -14.47 -4.24
N GLY A 344 -35.67 -15.24 -3.70
CA GLY A 344 -36.75 -14.74 -2.85
C GLY A 344 -36.34 -14.33 -1.43
N GLU A 345 -35.15 -14.72 -0.98
CA GLU A 345 -34.63 -14.44 0.37
C GLU A 345 -33.68 -13.24 0.40
N VAL A 346 -33.11 -12.85 -0.74
CA VAL A 346 -32.07 -11.83 -0.86
C VAL A 346 -32.48 -10.51 -0.21
N GLU A 347 -33.67 -10.00 -0.52
CA GLU A 347 -34.13 -8.71 0.02
C GLU A 347 -34.35 -8.75 1.53
N ALA A 348 -34.94 -9.83 2.04
CA ALA A 348 -35.19 -10.00 3.47
C ALA A 348 -33.87 -10.12 4.25
N LEU A 349 -32.93 -10.94 3.76
CA LEU A 349 -31.61 -11.11 4.39
C LEU A 349 -30.79 -9.82 4.33
N THR A 350 -30.86 -9.09 3.21
CA THR A 350 -30.19 -7.78 3.07
C THR A 350 -30.73 -6.79 4.10
N ALA A 351 -32.05 -6.65 4.22
CA ALA A 351 -32.66 -5.75 5.19
C ALA A 351 -32.29 -6.12 6.64
N GLU A 352 -32.31 -7.40 6.97
CA GLU A 352 -31.91 -7.93 8.28
C GLU A 352 -30.45 -7.60 8.61
N LEU A 353 -29.52 -7.88 7.67
CA LEU A 353 -28.09 -7.60 7.86
C LEU A 353 -27.83 -6.10 8.03
N VAL A 354 -28.47 -5.24 7.23
CA VAL A 354 -28.35 -3.78 7.36
C VAL A 354 -28.78 -3.33 8.76
N GLU A 355 -29.94 -3.79 9.25
CA GLU A 355 -30.45 -3.42 10.57
C GLU A 355 -29.50 -3.90 11.68
N ARG A 356 -29.13 -5.18 11.66
CA ARG A 356 -28.30 -5.78 12.72
C ARG A 356 -26.89 -5.23 12.74
N LEU A 357 -26.27 -4.99 11.58
CA LEU A 357 -24.94 -4.39 11.51
C LEU A 357 -24.92 -2.95 12.04
N LYS A 358 -25.93 -2.13 11.71
CA LYS A 358 -26.06 -0.76 12.26
C LYS A 358 -26.35 -0.75 13.76
N ALA A 359 -26.86 -1.84 14.33
CA ALA A 359 -27.07 -2.01 15.76
C ALA A 359 -25.80 -2.46 16.52
N VAL A 360 -24.73 -2.90 15.83
CA VAL A 360 -23.50 -3.34 16.50
C VAL A 360 -22.86 -2.17 17.25
N ARG A 361 -22.50 -2.43 18.50
CA ARG A 361 -21.77 -1.50 19.36
C ARG A 361 -20.48 -2.14 19.82
N ASP A 362 -19.46 -1.31 19.91
CA ASP A 362 -18.21 -1.70 20.52
C ASP A 362 -18.43 -1.92 22.03
N PRO A 363 -18.12 -3.11 22.58
CA PRO A 363 -18.33 -3.39 24.00
C PRO A 363 -17.44 -2.56 24.94
N LYS A 364 -16.31 -2.02 24.48
CA LYS A 364 -15.38 -1.21 25.28
C LYS A 364 -15.78 0.26 25.33
N THR A 365 -16.26 0.82 24.22
CA THR A 365 -16.55 2.26 24.10
C THR A 365 -18.05 2.56 24.10
N GLY A 366 -18.90 1.59 23.77
CA GLY A 366 -20.34 1.78 23.55
C GLY A 366 -20.68 2.46 22.22
N GLU A 367 -19.69 2.78 21.38
CA GLU A 367 -19.88 3.50 20.12
C GLU A 367 -20.40 2.58 19.00
N PRO A 368 -21.17 3.09 18.03
CA PRO A 368 -21.52 2.35 16.82
C PRO A 368 -20.29 2.07 15.98
N ILE A 369 -20.06 0.79 15.64
CA ILE A 369 -18.93 0.35 14.79
C ILE A 369 -19.21 0.65 13.32
N ILE A 370 -20.47 0.50 12.90
CA ILE A 370 -20.92 0.67 11.51
C ILE A 370 -21.75 1.96 11.44
N ALA A 371 -21.34 2.91 10.59
CA ALA A 371 -22.11 4.13 10.35
C ALA A 371 -23.24 3.85 9.35
N ASN A 372 -22.93 3.15 8.26
CA ASN A 372 -23.93 2.78 7.28
C ASN A 372 -23.60 1.45 6.60
N VAL A 373 -24.60 0.89 5.92
CA VAL A 373 -24.44 -0.28 5.05
C VAL A 373 -25.17 0.04 3.76
N HIS A 374 -24.41 0.29 2.71
CA HIS A 374 -24.93 0.75 1.43
C HIS A 374 -25.29 -0.45 0.56
N ARG A 375 -26.45 -0.40 -0.09
CA ARG A 375 -26.82 -1.47 -1.02
C ARG A 375 -26.06 -1.32 -2.32
N ARG A 376 -25.74 -2.43 -2.96
CA ARG A 376 -25.15 -2.46 -4.29
C ARG A 376 -25.87 -1.56 -5.30
N SER A 377 -27.19 -1.58 -5.30
CA SER A 377 -28.03 -0.80 -6.23
C SER A 377 -28.05 0.70 -5.95
N GLU A 378 -27.59 1.12 -4.78
CA GLU A 378 -27.48 2.53 -4.39
C GLU A 378 -26.11 3.10 -4.80
N VAL A 379 -25.07 2.27 -4.85
CA VAL A 379 -23.67 2.68 -5.07
C VAL A 379 -23.21 2.46 -6.51
N TYR A 380 -23.56 1.32 -7.11
CA TYR A 380 -22.98 0.88 -8.37
C TYR A 380 -24.01 0.86 -9.49
N SER A 381 -23.54 1.19 -10.70
CA SER A 381 -24.29 1.08 -11.95
C SER A 381 -23.38 0.55 -13.06
N GLY A 382 -23.96 0.10 -14.17
CA GLY A 382 -23.20 -0.37 -15.33
C GLY A 382 -23.01 -1.89 -15.41
N PRO A 383 -22.18 -2.36 -16.37
CA PRO A 383 -22.14 -3.76 -16.79
C PRO A 383 -21.55 -4.73 -15.75
N CYS A 384 -20.72 -4.23 -14.84
CA CYS A 384 -20.02 -5.06 -13.84
C CYS A 384 -20.74 -5.14 -12.48
N VAL A 385 -21.96 -4.59 -12.36
CA VAL A 385 -22.72 -4.60 -11.09
C VAL A 385 -23.02 -6.02 -10.61
N ALA A 386 -23.10 -7.01 -11.51
CA ALA A 386 -23.32 -8.39 -11.14
C ALA A 386 -22.20 -8.96 -10.23
N ASP A 387 -20.96 -8.48 -10.41
CA ASP A 387 -19.77 -8.92 -9.69
C ASP A 387 -19.51 -8.12 -8.40
N ALA A 388 -20.21 -6.98 -8.22
CA ALA A 388 -20.08 -6.14 -7.04
C ALA A 388 -20.68 -6.80 -5.79
N PRO A 389 -20.18 -6.46 -4.58
CA PRO A 389 -20.76 -6.94 -3.33
C PRO A 389 -22.23 -6.56 -3.21
N ASP A 390 -23.05 -7.40 -2.58
CA ASP A 390 -24.48 -7.10 -2.36
C ASP A 390 -24.65 -5.92 -1.40
N LEU A 391 -23.72 -5.78 -0.44
CA LEU A 391 -23.65 -4.70 0.54
C LEU A 391 -22.22 -4.16 0.66
N VAL A 392 -22.10 -2.84 0.80
CA VAL A 392 -20.83 -2.15 1.13
C VAL A 392 -20.93 -1.62 2.56
N VAL A 393 -20.10 -2.15 3.45
CA VAL A 393 -20.08 -1.79 4.87
C VAL A 393 -19.31 -0.48 5.06
N GLY A 394 -20.01 0.58 5.45
CA GLY A 394 -19.43 1.87 5.83
C GLY A 394 -19.10 1.88 7.33
N TYR A 395 -17.84 1.63 7.66
CA TYR A 395 -17.37 1.70 9.05
C TYR A 395 -17.46 3.12 9.60
N ASN A 396 -17.76 3.24 10.89
CA ASN A 396 -17.81 4.53 11.55
C ASN A 396 -16.40 5.12 11.71
N ARG A 397 -16.30 6.42 12.04
CA ARG A 397 -15.03 7.05 12.41
C ARG A 397 -14.33 6.21 13.47
N ASN A 398 -13.01 6.10 13.35
CA ASN A 398 -12.15 5.34 14.25
C ASN A 398 -12.25 3.80 14.12
N TYR A 399 -13.10 3.27 13.25
CA TYR A 399 -13.25 1.82 13.01
C TYR A 399 -12.90 1.45 11.57
N ARG A 400 -12.44 0.22 11.39
CA ARG A 400 -12.14 -0.40 10.10
C ARG A 400 -12.42 -1.90 10.15
N ALA A 401 -12.61 -2.57 9.02
CA ALA A 401 -12.44 -4.02 8.97
C ALA A 401 -11.08 -4.45 9.50
N SER A 402 -11.03 -5.62 10.12
CA SER A 402 -9.78 -6.23 10.55
C SER A 402 -9.00 -6.87 9.40
N TRP A 403 -7.70 -6.97 9.59
CA TRP A 403 -6.80 -7.69 8.67
C TRP A 403 -7.22 -9.15 8.45
N ASP A 404 -7.66 -9.83 9.51
CA ASP A 404 -8.07 -11.23 9.44
C ASP A 404 -9.39 -11.40 8.66
N THR A 405 -10.34 -10.48 8.82
CA THR A 405 -11.59 -10.50 8.03
C THR A 405 -11.31 -10.31 6.55
N VAL A 406 -10.41 -9.38 6.20
CA VAL A 406 -10.03 -9.13 4.80
C VAL A 406 -9.51 -10.41 4.12
N LEU A 407 -8.83 -11.28 4.89
CA LEU A 407 -8.30 -12.57 4.44
C LEU A 407 -9.28 -13.74 4.61
N GLY A 408 -10.54 -13.49 4.97
CA GLY A 408 -11.56 -14.54 5.10
C GLY A 408 -11.43 -15.44 6.33
N LYS A 409 -10.79 -14.95 7.40
CA LYS A 409 -10.66 -15.66 8.68
C LYS A 409 -11.77 -15.30 9.66
N TYR A 410 -11.89 -16.09 10.73
CA TYR A 410 -12.88 -15.93 11.80
C TYR A 410 -12.20 -15.89 13.18
N PRO A 411 -11.33 -14.92 13.51
CA PRO A 411 -10.71 -14.85 14.84
C PRO A 411 -11.76 -14.70 15.96
N GLN A 412 -11.38 -15.01 17.20
CA GLN A 412 -12.35 -15.08 18.30
C GLN A 412 -12.93 -13.72 18.70
N GLU A 413 -12.09 -12.68 18.71
CA GLU A 413 -12.52 -11.33 19.10
C GLU A 413 -13.27 -10.64 17.97
N HIS A 414 -14.40 -9.97 18.27
CA HIS A 414 -15.12 -9.17 17.27
C HIS A 414 -14.47 -7.80 17.05
N VAL A 415 -13.87 -7.22 18.10
CA VAL A 415 -13.28 -5.88 18.05
C VAL A 415 -11.93 -5.89 18.75
N LEU A 416 -10.91 -5.37 18.09
CA LEU A 416 -9.53 -5.31 18.58
C LEU A 416 -8.98 -3.89 18.47
N ASP A 417 -8.05 -3.54 19.36
CA ASP A 417 -7.33 -2.26 19.27
C ASP A 417 -6.35 -2.29 18.07
N ASN A 418 -6.19 -1.14 17.41
CA ASN A 418 -5.19 -1.00 16.36
C ASN A 418 -3.81 -0.75 16.97
N LEU A 419 -2.97 -1.79 16.95
CA LEU A 419 -1.60 -1.77 17.44
C LEU A 419 -0.56 -1.81 16.31
N ASP A 420 -0.99 -1.61 15.06
CA ASP A 420 -0.10 -1.45 13.92
C ASP A 420 0.17 0.05 13.66
N PRO A 421 1.39 0.44 13.25
CA PRO A 421 1.67 1.81 12.81
C PRO A 421 0.75 2.32 11.69
N TRP A 422 0.20 1.42 10.86
CA TRP A 422 -0.88 1.72 9.92
C TRP A 422 -2.14 2.18 10.69
N SER A 423 -2.30 3.48 10.82
CA SER A 423 -3.16 4.16 11.81
C SER A 423 -4.11 5.20 11.21
N GLY A 424 -3.78 5.73 10.03
CA GLY A 424 -4.72 6.41 9.16
C GLY A 424 -5.31 5.43 8.15
N ASP A 425 -6.52 5.70 7.66
CA ASP A 425 -7.11 4.96 6.54
C ASP A 425 -8.20 5.79 5.84
N HIS A 426 -8.70 5.24 4.74
CA HIS A 426 -9.68 5.85 3.85
C HIS A 426 -10.75 4.83 3.41
N THR A 427 -10.99 3.79 4.23
CA THR A 427 -12.00 2.74 4.01
C THR A 427 -13.17 2.80 5.00
N MET A 428 -13.40 3.96 5.58
CA MET A 428 -14.54 4.26 6.45
C MET A 428 -15.74 4.65 5.58
N ASP A 429 -16.89 4.92 6.20
CA ASP A 429 -18.03 5.47 5.48
C ASP A 429 -17.65 6.78 4.76
N PRO A 430 -18.05 6.97 3.48
CA PRO A 430 -17.64 8.14 2.68
C PRO A 430 -18.07 9.48 3.29
N SER A 431 -19.08 9.51 4.16
CA SER A 431 -19.47 10.73 4.88
C SER A 431 -18.36 11.31 5.78
N PHE A 432 -17.31 10.54 6.07
CA PHE A 432 -16.16 10.97 6.86
C PHE A 432 -14.91 11.26 6.04
N LEU A 433 -14.91 10.96 4.74
CA LEU A 433 -13.74 10.92 3.87
C LEU A 433 -13.89 11.83 2.64
N PRO A 434 -14.12 13.14 2.83
CA PRO A 434 -14.24 14.05 1.69
C PRO A 434 -12.91 14.08 0.92
N GLY A 435 -13.00 13.98 -0.41
CA GLY A 435 -11.88 14.23 -1.30
C GLY A 435 -11.53 15.72 -1.38
N VAL A 436 -10.44 16.03 -2.08
CA VAL A 436 -9.99 17.41 -2.31
C VAL A 436 -10.06 17.71 -3.80
N LEU A 437 -10.66 18.84 -4.14
CA LEU A 437 -10.60 19.44 -5.48
C LEU A 437 -10.17 20.90 -5.34
N LEU A 438 -8.98 21.21 -5.85
CA LEU A 438 -8.50 22.57 -6.04
C LEU A 438 -8.39 22.85 -7.54
N SER A 439 -8.82 24.04 -7.95
CA SER A 439 -8.86 24.44 -9.35
C SER A 439 -8.40 25.88 -9.50
N SER A 440 -7.60 26.16 -10.54
CA SER A 440 -7.24 27.53 -10.93
C SER A 440 -8.40 28.32 -11.54
N ARG A 441 -9.54 27.65 -11.79
CA ARG A 441 -10.79 28.26 -12.27
C ARG A 441 -11.96 27.95 -11.33
N PRO A 442 -12.99 28.82 -11.27
CA PRO A 442 -14.16 28.58 -10.43
C PRO A 442 -14.82 27.23 -10.72
N VAL A 443 -15.16 26.49 -9.67
CA VAL A 443 -15.96 25.27 -9.76
C VAL A 443 -17.43 25.64 -9.57
N ALA A 444 -18.26 25.36 -10.56
CA ALA A 444 -19.69 25.68 -10.56
C ALA A 444 -20.54 24.64 -9.83
N ALA A 445 -20.05 23.40 -9.69
CA ALA A 445 -20.75 22.34 -9.00
C ALA A 445 -20.70 22.51 -7.48
N ALA A 446 -21.84 22.27 -6.82
CA ALA A 446 -21.94 22.36 -5.36
C ALA A 446 -21.31 21.16 -4.64
N ASP A 447 -21.31 19.98 -5.27
CA ASP A 447 -20.80 18.73 -4.73
C ASP A 447 -20.18 17.90 -5.86
N PRO A 448 -18.97 18.26 -6.34
CA PRO A 448 -18.31 17.58 -7.44
C PRO A 448 -17.77 16.20 -7.02
N GLY A 449 -17.99 15.19 -7.87
CA GLY A 449 -17.47 13.84 -7.69
C GLY A 449 -16.17 13.58 -8.46
N LEU A 450 -15.51 12.45 -8.18
CA LEU A 450 -14.32 12.04 -8.93
C LEU A 450 -14.66 11.70 -10.39
N GLU A 451 -15.84 11.13 -10.61
CA GLU A 451 -16.40 10.81 -11.93
C GLU A 451 -16.57 12.04 -12.83
N ASP A 452 -16.65 13.24 -12.26
CA ASP A 452 -16.79 14.51 -12.97
C ASP A 452 -15.48 15.03 -13.57
N MET A 453 -14.33 14.53 -13.09
CA MET A 453 -13.01 15.04 -13.50
C MET A 453 -12.71 14.73 -14.96
N ALA A 454 -12.97 13.51 -15.42
CA ALA A 454 -12.72 13.13 -16.81
C ALA A 454 -13.59 13.94 -17.81
N PRO A 455 -14.92 14.06 -17.64
CA PRO A 455 -15.75 14.96 -18.45
C PRO A 455 -15.30 16.42 -18.44
N THR A 456 -14.88 16.93 -17.28
CA THR A 456 -14.35 18.29 -17.14
C THR A 456 -13.10 18.47 -17.99
N ILE A 457 -12.12 17.56 -17.87
CA ILE A 457 -10.86 17.60 -18.63
C ILE A 457 -11.12 17.49 -20.13
N LEU A 458 -11.97 16.55 -20.58
CA LEU A 458 -12.29 16.38 -22.00
C LEU A 458 -12.90 17.64 -22.61
N LYS A 459 -13.82 18.29 -21.89
CA LYS A 459 -14.45 19.54 -22.32
C LYS A 459 -13.43 20.67 -22.50
N GLU A 460 -12.44 20.77 -21.62
CA GLU A 460 -11.34 21.75 -21.72
C GLU A 460 -10.46 21.52 -22.96
N PHE A 461 -10.29 20.28 -23.38
CA PHE A 461 -9.64 19.96 -24.66
C PHE A 461 -10.54 20.10 -25.88
N GLY A 462 -11.82 20.47 -25.72
CA GLY A 462 -12.81 20.47 -26.79
C GLY A 462 -13.09 19.07 -27.35
N ALA A 463 -12.78 18.02 -26.59
CA ALA A 463 -13.01 16.63 -26.96
C ALA A 463 -14.45 16.22 -26.60
N PRO A 464 -15.08 15.32 -27.38
CA PRO A 464 -16.38 14.77 -27.03
C PRO A 464 -16.27 13.94 -25.74
N VAL A 465 -17.26 14.08 -24.85
CA VAL A 465 -17.41 13.23 -23.67
C VAL A 465 -18.13 11.94 -24.08
N PRO A 466 -17.53 10.75 -23.89
CA PRO A 466 -18.19 9.47 -24.15
C PRO A 466 -19.48 9.32 -23.34
N THR A 467 -20.50 8.70 -23.92
CA THR A 467 -21.82 8.51 -23.29
C THR A 467 -21.79 7.56 -22.11
N GLU A 468 -20.74 6.76 -21.99
CA GLU A 468 -20.49 5.82 -20.90
C GLU A 468 -20.02 6.53 -19.62
N MET A 469 -19.50 7.76 -19.71
CA MET A 469 -19.14 8.56 -18.54
C MET A 469 -20.39 9.09 -17.85
N THR A 470 -20.52 8.83 -16.55
CA THR A 470 -21.70 9.24 -15.75
C THR A 470 -21.55 10.62 -15.11
N GLY A 471 -20.31 11.09 -14.94
CA GLY A 471 -20.02 12.42 -14.42
C GLY A 471 -20.33 13.53 -15.41
N LYS A 472 -20.25 14.77 -14.93
CA LYS A 472 -20.54 15.99 -15.69
C LYS A 472 -19.38 16.96 -15.53
N ALA A 473 -19.19 17.83 -16.52
CA ALA A 473 -18.19 18.89 -16.38
C ALA A 473 -18.59 19.87 -15.26
N VAL A 474 -17.66 20.19 -14.36
CA VAL A 474 -17.93 20.98 -13.14
C VAL A 474 -17.38 22.40 -13.14
N LEU A 475 -16.66 22.78 -14.20
CA LEU A 475 -16.18 24.15 -14.44
C LEU A 475 -17.17 24.99 -15.27
#